data_AF-A0A0Q7JYT9-F1
#
_entry.id   AF-A0A0Q7JYT9-F1
#
_cell.length_a   1.000
_cell.length_b   1.000
_cell.length_c   1.000
_cell.angle_alpha   90.00
_cell.angle_beta   90.00
_cell.angle_gamma   90.00
#
_symmetry.space_group_name_H-M   'P 1'
#
loop_
_entity.id
_entity.type
_entity.pdbx_description
1 polymer ?
#
loop_
_entity_poly.entity_id
_entity_poly.type
_entity_poly.pdbx_seq_one_letter_code
_entity_poly.pdbx_strand_id
1 'polypeptide(L)'
;MARVDDTDDSLNRFVLRHYRHDPERHERRHVPVAAFDNEAEALEALDAEDAELAARRARGDADEREHFTVIHLPPGYHAEQRARRGASRMTSRRA
;
A
#
# COMPACT_ATOMS: atom_id res chain seq x y z
N MET A 1 11.39 -8.26 -12.01
CA MET A 1 10.99 -7.50 -10.83
C MET A 1 10.99 -8.41 -9.63
N ALA A 2 11.83 -8.12 -8.64
CA ALA A 2 11.91 -8.93 -7.42
C ALA A 2 10.90 -8.39 -6.40
N ARG A 3 9.79 -9.12 -6.20
CA ARG A 3 8.83 -8.78 -5.15
C ARG A 3 9.43 -9.12 -3.80
N VAL A 4 9.39 -8.17 -2.87
CA VAL A 4 9.78 -8.37 -1.47
C VAL A 4 8.55 -8.53 -0.59
N ASP A 5 8.75 -9.07 0.61
CA ASP A 5 7.72 -9.11 1.66
C ASP A 5 7.48 -7.68 2.17
N ASP A 6 6.22 -7.21 2.12
CA ASP A 6 5.86 -5.87 2.57
C ASP A 6 6.00 -5.69 4.10
N THR A 7 6.08 -6.80 4.83
CA THR A 7 6.24 -6.85 6.28
C THR A 7 7.68 -7.00 6.75
N ASP A 8 8.65 -7.21 5.84
CA ASP A 8 10.07 -7.28 6.17
C ASP A 8 10.61 -5.91 6.59
N ASP A 9 10.47 -5.62 7.88
CA ASP A 9 10.80 -4.34 8.49
C ASP A 9 12.31 -4.00 8.47
N SER A 10 13.17 -4.87 7.91
CA SER A 10 14.60 -4.62 7.79
C SER A 10 14.99 -3.84 6.51
N LEU A 11 14.11 -3.80 5.52
CA LEU A 11 14.39 -3.22 4.19
C LEU A 11 13.81 -1.80 4.02
N ASN A 12 14.28 -1.10 2.99
CA ASN A 12 13.47 -0.05 2.38
C ASN A 12 12.42 -0.72 1.52
N ARG A 13 11.14 -0.44 1.76
CA ARG A 13 10.05 -1.06 1.02
C ARG A 13 9.25 0.01 0.31
N PHE A 14 9.14 -0.12 -1.00
CA PHE A 14 8.27 0.69 -1.85
C PHE A 14 7.02 -0.15 -2.15
N VAL A 15 5.93 0.15 -1.45
CA VAL A 15 4.70 -0.64 -1.49
C VAL A 15 3.73 0.00 -2.48
N LEU A 16 3.41 -0.73 -3.53
CA LEU A 16 2.34 -0.40 -4.47
C LEU A 16 1.01 -0.83 -3.85
N ARG A 17 0.05 0.09 -3.83
CA ARG A 17 -1.29 -0.13 -3.27
C ARG A 17 -2.36 0.33 -4.22
N HIS A 18 -3.39 -0.50 -4.37
CA HIS A 18 -4.58 -0.21 -5.17
C HIS A 18 -5.68 0.32 -4.25
N TYR A 19 -6.11 1.56 -4.46
CA TYR A 19 -7.35 2.05 -3.88
C TYR A 19 -8.54 1.50 -4.64
N ARG A 20 -9.28 0.56 -4.04
CA ARG A 20 -10.44 -0.08 -4.66
C ARG A 20 -11.52 -0.40 -3.64
N HIS A 21 -12.68 -0.82 -4.14
CA HIS A 21 -13.69 -1.43 -3.29
C HIS A 21 -13.19 -2.81 -2.81
N ASP A 22 -13.12 -2.99 -1.49
CA ASP A 22 -12.83 -4.26 -0.83
C ASP A 22 -14.17 -4.96 -0.54
N PRO A 23 -14.49 -6.05 -1.27
CA PRO A 23 -15.75 -6.75 -1.07
C PRO A 23 -15.85 -7.47 0.28
N GLU A 24 -14.74 -7.82 0.93
CA GLU A 24 -14.77 -8.51 2.22
C GLU A 24 -15.19 -7.56 3.35
N ARG A 25 -14.78 -6.30 3.25
CA ARG A 25 -15.08 -5.27 4.24
C ARG A 25 -16.21 -4.33 3.82
N HIS A 26 -16.73 -4.47 2.60
CA HIS A 26 -17.75 -3.60 2.00
C HIS A 26 -17.38 -2.10 2.06
N GLU A 27 -16.09 -1.78 1.93
CA GLU A 27 -15.58 -0.41 2.01
C GLU A 27 -14.53 -0.15 0.93
N ARG A 28 -14.24 1.13 0.66
CA ARG A 28 -13.10 1.50 -0.20
C ARG A 28 -11.85 1.69 0.64
N ARG A 29 -10.75 1.08 0.22
CA ARG A 29 -9.47 1.19 0.91
C ARG A 29 -8.30 0.96 -0.02
N HIS A 30 -7.13 1.37 0.45
CA HIS A 30 -5.87 0.95 -0.14
C HIS A 30 -5.58 -0.50 0.24
N VAL A 31 -5.39 -1.34 -0.77
CA VAL A 31 -4.97 -2.74 -0.64
C VAL A 31 -3.55 -2.86 -1.20
N PRO A 32 -2.56 -3.32 -0.42
CA PRO A 32 -1.23 -3.64 -0.93
C PRO A 32 -1.32 -4.69 -2.04
N VAL A 33 -0.63 -4.47 -3.16
CA VAL A 33 -0.61 -5.41 -4.30
C VAL A 33 0.78 -5.96 -4.58
N ALA A 34 1.81 -5.18 -4.30
CA ALA A 34 3.21 -5.58 -4.42
C ALA A 34 4.09 -4.68 -3.54
N ALA A 35 5.26 -5.19 -3.17
CA ALA A 35 6.32 -4.41 -2.54
C ALA A 35 7.64 -4.67 -3.26
N PHE A 36 8.47 -3.65 -3.32
CA PHE A 36 9.78 -3.63 -3.97
C PHE A 36 10.83 -3.07 -3.02
N ASP A 37 12.08 -3.47 -3.16
CA ASP A 37 13.22 -2.90 -2.44
C ASP A 37 13.81 -1.65 -3.13
N ASN A 38 13.38 -1.38 -4.36
CA ASN A 38 13.83 -0.28 -5.20
C ASN A 38 12.65 0.59 -5.66
N GLU A 39 12.80 1.91 -5.53
CA GLU A 39 11.81 2.89 -5.95
C GLU A 39 11.53 2.85 -7.45
N ALA A 40 12.58 2.69 -8.26
CA ALA A 40 12.43 2.67 -9.72
C ALA A 40 11.57 1.49 -10.20
N GLU A 41 11.76 0.31 -9.62
CA GLU A 41 10.93 -0.86 -9.94
C GLU A 41 9.47 -0.65 -9.50
N ALA A 42 9.25 0.02 -8.37
CA ALA A 42 7.91 0.32 -7.89
C ALA A 42 7.19 1.34 -8.79
N LEU A 43 7.91 2.34 -9.31
CA LEU A 43 7.35 3.32 -10.25
C LEU A 43 7.06 2.70 -11.62
N GLU A 44 7.94 1.83 -12.13
CA GLU A 44 7.67 1.08 -13.37
C GLU A 44 6.42 0.19 -13.23
N ALA A 45 6.26 -0.47 -12.08
CA ALA A 45 5.07 -1.25 -11.79
C ALA A 45 3.82 -0.37 -11.66
N LEU A 46 3.92 0.82 -11.05
CA LEU A 46 2.82 1.78 -10.97
C LEU A 46 2.34 2.19 -12.36
N ASP A 47 3.26 2.58 -13.25
CA ASP A 47 2.93 3.00 -14.62
C ASP A 47 2.24 1.89 -15.41
N ALA A 48 2.70 0.65 -15.26
CA ALA A 48 2.10 -0.52 -15.91
C ALA A 48 0.65 -0.77 -15.41
N GLU A 49 0.44 -0.72 -14.10
CA GLU A 49 -0.87 -0.96 -13.48
C GLU A 49 -1.86 0.19 -13.76
N ASP A 50 -1.40 1.45 -13.80
CA ASP A 50 -2.22 2.59 -14.19
C ASP A 50 -2.65 2.51 -15.67
N ALA A 51 -1.75 2.06 -16.56
CA ALA A 51 -2.10 1.82 -17.96
C ALA A 51 -3.15 0.71 -18.11
N GLU A 52 -3.02 -0.39 -17.36
CA GLU A 52 -4.02 -1.46 -17.35
C GLU A 52 -5.37 -0.96 -16.78
N LEU A 53 -5.34 -0.20 -15.69
CA LEU A 53 -6.55 0.37 -15.08
C LEU A 53 -7.27 1.33 -16.03
N ALA A 54 -6.53 2.17 -16.75
CA ALA A 54 -7.10 3.04 -17.78
C ALA A 54 -7.78 2.21 -18.88
N ALA A 55 -7.15 1.12 -19.34
CA ALA A 55 -7.75 0.22 -20.32
C ALA A 55 -9.01 -0.48 -19.79
N ARG A 56 -9.03 -0.89 -18.51
CA ARG A 56 -10.22 -1.48 -17.86
C ARG A 56 -11.35 -0.47 -17.73
N ARG A 57 -11.05 0.78 -17.35
CA ARG A 57 -12.03 1.86 -17.28
C ARG A 57 -12.67 2.15 -18.64
N ALA A 58 -11.88 2.16 -19.70
CA ALA A 58 -12.39 2.37 -21.06
C ALA A 58 -13.42 1.29 -21.48
N ARG A 59 -13.33 0.09 -20.90
CA ARG A 59 -14.29 -1.01 -21.11
C ARG A 59 -15.47 -1.02 -20.12
N GLY A 60 -15.41 -0.20 -19.07
CA GLY A 60 -16.38 -0.22 -17.97
C GLY A 60 -16.12 -1.29 -16.91
N ASP A 61 -14.95 -1.93 -16.91
CA ASP A 61 -14.57 -3.03 -16.00
C ASP A 61 -13.86 -2.53 -14.72
N ALA A 62 -13.76 -1.22 -14.54
CA ALA A 62 -13.13 -0.59 -13.39
C ALA A 62 -13.83 0.72 -13.05
N ASP A 63 -13.87 1.02 -11.77
CA ASP A 63 -14.51 2.22 -11.24
C ASP A 63 -13.63 3.46 -11.47
N GLU A 64 -14.27 4.60 -11.73
CA GLU A 64 -13.59 5.87 -12.01
C GLU A 64 -12.70 6.34 -10.84
N ARG A 65 -12.97 5.91 -9.61
CA ARG A 65 -12.23 6.31 -8.41
C ARG A 65 -11.13 5.32 -8.04
N GLU A 66 -11.03 4.17 -8.69
CA GLU A 66 -9.92 3.23 -8.50
C GLU A 66 -8.59 3.92 -8.85
N HIS A 67 -7.51 3.72 -8.11
CA HIS A 67 -6.19 4.27 -8.49
C HIS A 67 -5.06 3.56 -7.76
N PHE A 68 -3.88 3.55 -8.37
CA PHE A 68 -2.67 3.03 -7.75
C PHE A 68 -1.83 4.16 -7.15
N THR A 69 -1.10 3.84 -6.09
CA THR A 69 -0.10 4.74 -5.48
C THR A 69 1.04 3.91 -4.92
N VAL A 70 2.22 4.51 -4.81
CA VAL A 70 3.37 3.93 -4.11
C VAL A 70 3.57 4.66 -2.78
N ILE A 71 3.90 3.92 -1.73
CA ILE A 71 4.39 4.48 -0.46
C ILE A 71 5.76 3.93 -0.12
N HIS A 72 6.59 4.75 0.52
CA HIS A 72 7.87 4.33 1.08
C HIS A 72 7.70 3.97 2.56
N LEU A 73 8.14 2.76 2.93
CA LEU A 73 8.26 2.28 4.30
C LEU A 73 9.75 2.06 4.59
N PRO A 74 10.39 2.94 5.39
CA PRO A 74 11.78 2.74 5.76
C PRO A 74 11.95 1.54 6.71
N PRO A 75 13.18 1.04 6.90
CA PRO A 75 13.48 0.06 7.94
C PRO A 75 12.98 0.51 9.31
N GLY A 76 12.39 -0.41 10.07
CA GLY A 76 11.86 -0.16 11.40
C GLY A 76 10.50 0.57 11.43
N TYR A 77 9.88 0.83 10.28
CA TYR A 77 8.58 1.49 10.20
C TYR A 77 7.50 0.77 11.04
N HIS A 78 7.39 -0.56 10.96
CA HIS A 78 6.40 -1.28 11.75
C HIS A 78 6.73 -1.28 13.24
N ALA A 79 8.01 -1.35 13.61
CA ALA A 79 8.45 -1.21 15.00
C ALA A 79 8.05 0.17 15.58
N GLU A 80 8.27 1.24 14.83
CA GLU A 80 7.88 2.60 15.23
C GLU A 80 6.35 2.72 15.38
N GLN A 81 5.58 2.19 14.43
CA GLN A 81 4.13 2.19 14.48
C GLN A 81 3.58 1.42 15.69
N ARG A 82 4.19 0.26 16.03
CA ARG A 82 3.84 -0.50 17.24
C ARG A 82 4.13 0.30 18.51
N ALA A 83 5.29 0.95 18.59
CA ALA A 83 5.66 1.78 19.74
C ALA A 83 4.69 2.95 19.95
N ARG A 84 4.33 3.66 18.87
CA ARG A 84 3.34 4.76 18.91
C ARG A 84 1.98 4.28 19.41
N ARG A 85 1.47 3.15 18.92
CA ARG A 85 0.19 2.58 19.37
C ARG A 85 0.23 2.15 20.84
N GLY A 86 1.35 1.61 21.30
CA GLY A 86 1.58 1.28 22.71
C GLY A 86 1.52 2.53 23.60
N ALA A 87 2.18 3.62 23.18
CA ALA A 87 2.17 4.88 23.90
C ALA A 87 0.76 5.50 24.01
N SER A 88 0.00 5.55 22.91
CA SER A 88 -1.37 6.08 22.90
C SER A 88 -2.35 5.29 23.78
N ARG A 89 -2.17 3.97 23.90
CA ARG A 89 -2.99 3.12 24.79
C ARG A 89 -2.69 3.34 26.27
N MET A 90 -1.48 3.79 26.59
CA MET A 90 -1.08 4.06 27.98
C MET A 90 -1.64 5.39 28.48
N THR A 91 -1.78 6.38 27.60
CA THR A 91 -2.42 7.68 27.91
C THR A 91 -3.93 7.57 28.06
N SER A 92 -4.62 6.75 27.27
CA SER A 92 -6.09 6.58 27.38
C SER A 92 -6.56 5.73 28.57
N ARG A 93 -5.66 4.99 29.23
CA ARG A 93 -5.97 4.17 30.42
C ARG A 93 -5.82 4.92 31.76
N ARG A 94 -5.40 6.19 31.70
CA ARG A 94 -5.19 7.07 32.87
C ARG A 94 -6.21 8.22 32.98
N ALA A 95 -7.18 8.30 32.07
CA ALA A 95 -8.32 9.21 32.13
C ALA A 95 -9.57 8.44 32.58
#